data_AF-A0A7W5D523-F1
#
_entry.id   AF-A0A7W5D523-F1
#
_cell.length_a   1.000
_cell.length_b   1.000
_cell.length_c   1.000
_cell.angle_alpha   90.00
_cell.angle_beta   90.00
_cell.angle_gamma   90.00
#
_symmetry.space_group_name_H-M   'P 1'
#
loop_
_entity.id
_entity.type
_entity.pdbx_description
1 polymer ?
#
loop_
_entity_poly.entity_id
_entity_poly.type
_entity_poly.pdbx_seq_one_letter_code
_entity_poly.pdbx_strand_id
1 'polypeptide(L)' 'MSKSELAEKAGKVREVIYRLEAGEDTTVSSLFAVLGALGLAMRIEPAGLPSAEDVARRFQEDDDAS' A
#
# COMPACT_ATOMS: atom_id res chain seq x y z
N MET A 1 19.12 -3.75 1.04
CA MET A 1 18.94 -2.83 -0.09
C MET A 1 18.63 -1.45 0.47
N SER A 2 19.39 -0.44 0.07
CA SER A 2 19.14 0.96 0.40
C SER A 2 17.97 1.52 -0.41
N LYS A 3 17.38 2.65 0.02
CA LYS A 3 16.30 3.32 -0.72
C LYS A 3 16.74 3.76 -2.12
N SER A 4 18.03 4.09 -2.30
CA SER A 4 18.62 4.43 -3.59
C SER A 4 18.64 3.24 -4.53
N GLU A 5 19.12 2.10 -4.04
CA GLU A 5 19.21 0.85 -4.81
C GLU A 5 17.81 0.37 -5.20
N LEU A 6 16.82 0.50 -4.29
CA LEU A 6 15.44 0.16 -4.60
C LEU A 6 14.84 1.09 -5.66
N ALA A 7 15.06 2.40 -5.53
CA ALA A 7 14.57 3.37 -6.51
C ALA A 7 15.16 3.11 -7.91
N GLU A 8 16.47 2.85 -7.98
CA GLU A 8 17.16 2.47 -9.22
C GLU A 8 16.55 1.20 -9.83
N LYS A 9 16.42 0.14 -9.02
CA LYS A 9 15.83 -1.13 -9.47
C LYS A 9 14.38 -0.98 -9.94
N ALA A 10 13.62 -0.07 -9.33
CA ALA A 10 12.24 0.23 -9.71
C ALA A 10 12.11 1.21 -10.89
N GLY A 11 13.22 1.78 -11.39
CA GLY A 11 13.19 2.82 -12.41
C GLY A 11 12.51 4.10 -11.92
N LYS A 12 12.68 4.45 -10.65
CA LYS A 12 12.08 5.61 -9.98
C LYS A 12 13.14 6.48 -9.30
N VAL A 13 12.76 7.71 -8.98
CA VAL A 13 13.56 8.59 -8.13
C VAL A 13 13.37 8.23 -6.66
N ARG A 14 14.38 8.50 -5.82
CA ARG A 14 14.37 8.13 -4.39
C ARG A 14 13.15 8.68 -3.64
N GLU A 15 12.66 9.84 -4.04
CA GLU A 15 11.47 10.48 -3.47
C GLU A 15 10.23 9.58 -3.52
N VAL A 16 10.08 8.78 -4.57
CA VAL A 16 8.96 7.84 -4.69
C VAL A 16 8.97 6.82 -3.54
N ILE A 17 10.16 6.39 -3.10
CA ILE A 17 10.30 5.45 -1.99
C ILE A 17 9.93 6.13 -0.67
N TYR A 18 10.38 7.36 -0.44
CA TYR A 18 10.04 8.10 0.78
C TYR A 18 8.53 8.34 0.91
N ARG A 19 7.87 8.78 -0.18
CA ARG A 19 6.42 9.01 -0.18
C ARG A 19 5.64 7.72 0.06
N LEU A 20 6.05 6.62 -0.56
CA LEU A 20 5.45 5.30 -0.32
C LEU A 20 5.59 4.85 1.13
N GLU A 21 6.77 5.04 1.75
CA GLU A 21 6.99 4.69 3.16
C GLU A 21 6.24 5.60 4.13
N ALA A 22 6.05 6.87 3.77
CA ALA A 22 5.32 7.86 4.56
C ALA A 22 3.79 7.75 4.40
N GLY A 23 3.30 6.89 3.49
CA GLY A 23 1.87 6.83 3.16
C GLY A 23 1.35 8.08 2.44
N GLU A 24 2.25 8.84 1.83
CA GLU A 24 1.90 10.03 1.05
C GLU A 24 1.42 9.66 -0.36
N ASP A 25 0.81 10.65 -1.02
CA ASP A 25 0.32 10.52 -2.39
C ASP A 25 1.40 9.96 -3.34
N THR A 26 1.01 8.98 -4.14
CA THR A 26 1.87 8.38 -5.15
C THR A 26 1.01 7.76 -6.25
N THR A 27 1.63 7.39 -7.36
CA THR A 27 0.90 6.71 -8.43
C THR A 27 0.84 5.21 -8.17
N VAL A 28 -0.29 4.59 -8.52
CA VAL A 28 -0.46 3.13 -8.50
C VAL A 28 0.62 2.44 -9.35
N SER A 29 1.04 3.06 -10.47
CA SER A 29 2.15 2.58 -11.29
C SER A 29 3.49 2.59 -10.56
N SER A 30 3.72 3.54 -9.65
CA SER A 30 4.92 3.60 -8.83
C SER A 30 4.92 2.55 -7.74
N LEU A 31 3.76 2.30 -7.11
CA LEU A 31 3.58 1.19 -6.19
C LEU A 31 3.92 -0.15 -6.86
N PHE A 32 3.36 -0.44 -8.03
CA PHE A 32 3.63 -1.70 -8.74
C PHE A 32 5.08 -1.82 -9.21
N ALA A 33 5.72 -0.73 -9.64
CA ALA A 33 7.14 -0.75 -10.00
C ALA A 33 8.03 -1.14 -8.79
N VAL A 34 7.73 -0.60 -7.61
CA VAL A 34 8.46 -0.90 -6.38
C VAL A 34 8.19 -2.34 -5.92
N LEU A 35 6.95 -2.81 -5.96
CA LEU A 35 6.62 -4.21 -5.66
C LEU A 35 7.34 -5.18 -6.60
N GLY A 36 7.33 -4.90 -7.91
CA GLY A 36 8.05 -5.69 -8.91
C GLY A 36 9.56 -5.71 -8.67
N ALA A 37 10.15 -4.56 -8.31
CA ALA A 37 11.57 -4.48 -7.94
C ALA A 37 11.90 -5.31 -6.68
N LEU A 38 10.95 -5.47 -5.76
CA LEU A 38 11.09 -6.32 -4.57
C LEU A 38 10.79 -7.81 -4.85
N GLY A 39 10.31 -8.16 -6.04
CA GLY A 39 9.86 -9.52 -6.36
C GLY A 39 8.54 -9.89 -5.67
N LEU A 40 7.74 -8.89 -5.30
CA LEU A 40 6.45 -9.06 -4.64
C LEU A 40 5.31 -8.98 -5.67
N ALA A 41 4.24 -9.71 -5.39
CA ALA A 41 2.99 -9.67 -6.14
C ALA A 41 1.85 -9.22 -5.22
N MET A 42 0.88 -8.50 -5.79
CA MET A 42 -0.35 -8.15 -5.09
C MET A 42 -1.42 -9.18 -5.43
N ARG A 43 -2.06 -9.75 -4.41
CA ARG A 43 -3.24 -10.61 -4.58
C ARG A 43 -4.48 -9.76 -4.35
N ILE A 44 -5.32 -9.65 -5.38
CA ILE A 44 -6.65 -9.04 -5.27
C ILE A 44 -7.66 -10.16 -5.14
N GLU A 45 -8.53 -10.05 -4.15
CA GLU A 45 -9.58 -11.02 -3.88
C GLU A 45 -10.94 -10.31 -3.88
N PRO A 46 -12.03 -10.99 -4.27
CA PRO A 46 -13.37 -10.46 -4.07
C PRO A 46 -13.58 -10.13 -2.59
N ALA A 47 -14.05 -8.92 -2.30
CA ALA A 47 -14.31 -8.49 -0.92
C ALA A 47 -15.38 -9.34 -0.21
N GLY A 48 -16.17 -10.13 -0.94
CA GLY A 48 -17.27 -10.92 -0.40
C GLY A 48 -18.34 -10.04 0.26
N LEU A 49 -19.24 -10.67 1.00
CA LEU A 49 -20.00 -9.96 2.02
C LEU A 49 -19.09 -9.79 3.25
N PRO A 50 -19.08 -8.61 3.90
CA PRO A 50 -18.33 -8.45 5.14
C PRO A 50 -18.80 -9.48 6.15
N SER A 51 -17.85 -10.04 6.92
CA SER A 51 -18.20 -10.90 8.04
C SER A 51 -18.93 -10.09 9.13
N ALA A 52 -19.64 -10.77 10.04
CA ALA A 52 -20.24 -10.09 11.19
C ALA A 52 -19.19 -9.34 12.04
N GLU A 53 -17.95 -9.85 12.08
CA GLU A 53 -16.81 -9.20 12.74
C GLU A 53 -16.35 -7.93 12.00
N ASP A 54 -16.29 -7.95 10.67
CA ASP A 54 -15.97 -6.78 9.86
C ASP A 54 -17.01 -5.67 9.97
N VAL A 55 -18.28 -6.05 10.17
CA VAL A 55 -19.36 -5.11 10.42
C VAL A 55 -19.19 -4.50 11.82
N ALA A 56 -19.02 -5.33 12.86
CA ALA A 56 -18.85 -4.85 14.23
C ALA A 56 -17.67 -3.89 14.39
N ARG A 57 -16.52 -4.19 13.76
CA ARG A 57 -15.34 -3.32 13.75
C ARG A 57 -15.62 -1.95 13.15
N ARG A 58 -16.31 -1.88 12.01
CA ARG A 58 -16.65 -0.60 11.37
C ARG A 58 -17.54 0.28 12.24
N PHE A 59 -18.53 -0.33 12.90
CA PHE A 59 -19.40 0.42 13.82
C PHE A 59 -18.64 0.95 15.05
N GLN A 60 -17.63 0.21 15.56
CA GLN A 60 -16.77 0.70 16.63
C GLN A 60 -15.88 1.87 16.18
N GLU A 61 -15.30 1.79 14.97
CA GLU A 61 -14.47 2.86 14.39
C GLU A 61 -15.27 4.14 14.12
N ASP A 62 -16.56 4.03 13.76
CA ASP A 62 -17.46 5.17 13.53
C ASP A 62 -17.91 5.85 14.85
N ASP A 63 -18.14 5.08 15.92
CA ASP A 63 -18.53 5.62 17.24
C ASP A 63 -17.35 6.36 17.93
N ASP A 64 -16.13 5.85 17.82
CA ASP A 64 -14.92 6.48 18.38
C ASP A 64 -14.47 7.75 17.62
N ALA A 65 -15.00 7.97 16.41
CA ALA A 65 -14.73 9.15 15.59
C ALA A 65 -15.73 10.31 15.84
N SER A 66 -16.63 10.18 16.82
CA SER A 66 -17.69 11.16 17.14
C SER A 66 -17.50 11.94 18.43
#